data_AF-A0A4R2C6F3-F1
#
_entry.id   AF-A0A4R2C6F3-F1
#
_cell.length_a   1.000
_cell.length_b   1.000
_cell.length_c   1.000
_cell.angle_alpha   90.00
_cell.angle_beta   90.00
_cell.angle_gamma   90.00
#
_symmetry.space_group_name_H-M   'P 1'
#
loop_
_entity.id
_entity.type
_entity.pdbx_description
1 polymer ?
#
loop_
_entity_poly.entity_id
_entity_poly.type
_entity_poly.pdbx_seq_one_letter_code
_entity_poly.pdbx_strand_id
1 'polypeptide(L)'
;MSAGLAPGSAAAAPLVAEGSTTAAAACGLSLGSVTAGGDQVRRQATATVPPTVEPWWVTADVYAAPPRLSSTLVYEPAIANTNVDGWVVIGDSMYRSSYNTGTDFQLEGAPQLERLGGRWGTFVAFEDAQYWAPPTSFYRHNAYGLRNDGKLFRWTVDTKGVWHSSGSYGFSSVKSMALIARPGRKTPS
;
A
#
# COMPACT_ATOMS: atom_id res chain seq x y z
N MET A 1 -65.43 0.15 -44.39
CA MET A 1 -65.28 0.60 -42.99
C MET A 1 -63.98 0.01 -42.49
N SER A 2 -63.01 0.86 -42.17
CA SER A 2 -61.64 0.48 -41.77
C SER A 2 -61.59 0.07 -40.29
N ALA A 3 -60.77 -0.92 -39.94
CA ALA A 3 -60.33 -1.16 -38.57
C ALA A 3 -58.83 -1.54 -38.61
N GLY A 4 -57.99 -0.65 -38.06
CA GLY A 4 -56.54 -0.81 -38.01
C GLY A 4 -56.10 -1.60 -36.79
N LEU A 5 -55.02 -2.38 -36.94
CA LEU A 5 -54.28 -2.95 -35.82
C LEU A 5 -53.35 -1.89 -35.22
N ALA A 6 -53.51 -1.60 -33.93
CA ALA A 6 -52.53 -0.88 -33.14
C ALA A 6 -51.71 -1.89 -32.31
N PRO A 7 -50.37 -1.91 -32.39
CA PRO A 7 -49.55 -2.67 -31.47
C PRO A 7 -49.49 -1.97 -30.10
N GLY A 8 -49.89 -2.69 -29.04
CA GLY A 8 -49.73 -2.24 -27.67
C GLY A 8 -48.26 -2.25 -27.25
N SER A 9 -47.73 -1.09 -26.87
CA SER A 9 -46.40 -0.97 -26.28
C SER A 9 -46.37 -1.65 -24.91
N ALA A 10 -45.64 -2.75 -24.79
CA ALA A 10 -45.24 -3.27 -23.49
C ALA A 10 -44.25 -2.29 -22.86
N ALA A 11 -44.68 -1.55 -21.85
CA ALA A 11 -43.79 -0.75 -21.03
C ALA A 11 -42.83 -1.70 -20.30
N ALA A 12 -41.55 -1.68 -20.67
CA ALA A 12 -40.51 -2.31 -19.89
C ALA A 12 -40.43 -1.59 -18.54
N ALA A 13 -40.89 -2.26 -17.47
CA ALA A 13 -40.58 -1.80 -16.12
C ALA A 13 -39.05 -1.73 -15.98
N PRO A 14 -38.48 -0.67 -15.39
CA PRO A 14 -37.07 -0.67 -15.08
C PRO A 14 -36.81 -1.84 -14.12
N LEU A 15 -35.91 -2.73 -14.51
CA LEU A 15 -35.34 -3.72 -13.61
C LEU A 15 -34.65 -2.93 -12.50
N VAL A 16 -35.31 -2.84 -11.35
CA VAL A 16 -34.64 -2.45 -10.11
C VAL A 16 -33.65 -3.57 -9.86
N ALA A 17 -32.37 -3.33 -10.16
CA ALA A 17 -31.32 -4.15 -9.59
C ALA A 17 -31.55 -4.12 -8.08
N GLU A 18 -31.73 -5.29 -7.47
CA GLU A 18 -31.73 -5.43 -6.02
C GLU A 18 -30.40 -4.87 -5.51
N GLY A 19 -30.43 -3.57 -5.20
CA GLY A 19 -29.39 -2.93 -4.44
C GLY A 19 -29.39 -3.63 -3.10
N SER A 20 -28.44 -4.54 -2.94
CA SER A 20 -28.07 -5.07 -1.64
C SER A 20 -27.98 -3.88 -0.70
N THR A 21 -28.88 -3.81 0.29
CA THR A 21 -28.88 -2.77 1.32
C THR A 21 -27.73 -2.94 2.31
N THR A 22 -26.65 -3.61 1.89
CA THR A 22 -25.39 -3.59 2.60
C THR A 22 -24.97 -2.13 2.67
N ALA A 23 -25.00 -1.57 3.88
CA ALA A 23 -24.43 -0.27 4.15
C ALA A 23 -23.08 -0.19 3.41
N ALA A 24 -22.90 0.83 2.55
CA ALA A 24 -21.62 1.05 1.92
C ALA A 24 -20.59 1.07 3.04
N ALA A 25 -19.69 0.07 3.06
CA ALA A 25 -18.66 0.01 4.08
C ALA A 25 -17.93 1.34 4.05
N ALA A 26 -17.86 2.03 5.19
CA ALA A 26 -17.18 3.31 5.25
C ALA A 26 -15.74 3.11 4.77
N CYS A 27 -15.28 3.94 3.84
CA CYS A 27 -13.93 3.83 3.31
C CYS A 27 -12.93 3.95 4.47
N GLY A 28 -12.09 2.92 4.63
CA GLY A 28 -11.11 2.84 5.70
C GLY A 28 -9.68 2.85 5.16
N LEU A 29 -8.76 3.45 5.90
CA LEU A 29 -7.33 3.41 5.66
C LEU A 29 -6.61 2.89 6.91
N SER A 30 -5.70 1.93 6.72
CA SER A 30 -4.73 1.54 7.74
C SER A 30 -3.56 2.50 7.69
N LEU A 31 -3.29 3.20 8.79
CA LEU A 31 -2.18 4.13 8.91
C LEU A 31 -1.13 3.55 9.86
N GLY A 32 0.11 3.48 9.39
CA GLY A 32 1.28 3.12 10.20
C GLY A 32 2.12 4.35 10.51
N SER A 33 2.70 4.40 11.70
CA SER A 33 3.68 5.42 12.11
C SER A 33 4.68 4.82 13.09
N VAL A 34 5.83 5.46 13.27
CA VAL A 34 6.81 5.09 14.29
C VAL A 34 6.92 6.23 15.30
N THR A 35 6.84 5.92 16.60
CA THR A 35 7.02 6.93 17.66
C THR A 35 8.48 7.36 17.76
N ALA A 36 8.74 8.48 18.43
CA ALA A 36 10.11 8.89 18.74
C ALA A 36 10.88 7.84 19.58
N GLY A 37 10.15 7.01 20.34
CA GLY A 37 10.71 5.90 21.12
C GLY A 37 10.99 4.63 20.31
N GLY A 38 10.56 4.57 19.05
CA GLY A 38 10.80 3.40 18.20
C GLY A 38 9.64 2.43 18.06
N ASP A 39 8.49 2.71 18.67
CA ASP A 39 7.33 1.82 18.59
C ASP A 39 6.64 1.96 17.25
N GLN A 40 6.24 0.83 16.66
CA GLN A 40 5.34 0.86 15.52
C GLN A 40 3.90 0.98 15.99
N VAL A 41 3.22 2.04 15.57
CA VAL A 41 1.82 2.33 15.90
C VAL A 41 0.97 2.19 14.65
N ARG A 42 -0.14 1.46 14.77
CA ARG A 42 -1.15 1.35 13.72
C ARG A 42 -2.47 1.96 14.17
N ARG A 43 -3.12 2.66 13.24
CA ARG A 43 -4.42 3.29 13.43
C ARG A 43 -5.33 2.97 12.25
N GLN A 44 -6.62 2.95 12.50
CA GLN A 44 -7.63 2.86 11.46
C GLN A 44 -8.32 4.21 11.33
N ALA A 45 -8.21 4.81 10.16
CA ALA A 45 -8.97 6.00 9.80
C ALA A 45 -10.19 5.58 8.99
N THR A 46 -11.38 6.04 9.38
CA THR A 46 -12.63 5.73 8.70
C THR A 46 -13.27 7.03 8.21
N ALA A 47 -13.74 7.02 6.96
CA ALA A 47 -14.36 8.16 6.28
C ALA A 47 -15.80 8.41 6.77
N THR A 48 -15.92 8.82 8.04
CA THR A 48 -17.15 9.32 8.68
C THR A 48 -17.21 10.85 8.60
N VAL A 49 -18.30 11.45 9.10
CA VAL A 49 -18.45 12.91 9.21
C VAL A 49 -18.66 13.28 10.69
N PRO A 50 -17.63 13.78 11.41
CA PRO A 50 -16.23 13.96 10.98
C PRO A 50 -15.47 12.61 10.86
N PRO A 51 -14.33 12.55 10.14
CA PRO A 51 -13.52 11.34 10.06
C PRO A 51 -13.09 10.85 11.44
N THR A 52 -13.22 9.54 11.69
CA THR A 52 -12.80 8.92 12.95
C THR A 52 -11.45 8.24 12.78
N VAL A 53 -10.60 8.35 13.80
CA VAL A 53 -9.31 7.67 13.87
C VAL A 53 -9.26 6.90 15.17
N GLU A 54 -9.15 5.59 15.07
CA GLU A 54 -9.12 4.69 16.21
C GLU A 54 -7.74 4.02 16.30
N PRO A 55 -7.22 3.81 17.53
CA PRO A 55 -6.03 3.01 17.71
C PRO A 55 -6.32 1.57 17.28
N TRP A 56 -5.35 0.93 16.64
CA TRP A 56 -5.46 -0.48 16.27
C TRP A 56 -4.57 -1.34 17.17
N TRP A 57 -3.25 -1.12 17.11
CA TRP A 57 -2.29 -1.79 17.98
C TRP A 57 -0.98 -1.00 18.06
N VAL A 58 -0.10 -1.44 18.97
CA VAL A 58 1.27 -0.94 19.11
C VAL A 58 2.20 -2.13 19.27
N THR A 59 3.26 -2.18 18.47
CA THR A 59 4.40 -3.07 18.69
C THR A 59 5.54 -2.22 19.22
N ALA A 60 5.91 -2.43 20.48
CA ALA A 60 6.93 -1.65 21.16
C ALA A 60 8.34 -1.98 20.67
N ASP A 61 9.26 -1.02 20.80
CA ASP A 61 10.71 -1.22 20.66
C ASP A 61 11.17 -1.83 19.32
N VAL A 62 10.45 -1.57 18.22
CA VAL A 62 10.78 -2.10 16.88
C VAL A 62 12.03 -1.43 16.32
N TYR A 63 12.20 -0.12 16.54
CA TYR A 63 13.29 0.65 15.95
C TYR A 63 14.10 1.40 17.01
N ALA A 64 15.37 1.05 17.18
CA ALA A 64 16.28 1.79 18.06
C ALA A 64 16.46 3.27 17.67
N ALA A 65 16.24 3.61 16.39
CA ALA A 65 16.15 4.97 15.90
C ALA A 65 14.97 5.09 14.92
N PRO A 66 14.10 6.11 15.06
CA PRO A 66 12.88 6.19 14.27
C PRO A 66 13.19 6.38 12.77
N PRO A 67 12.55 5.61 11.88
CA PRO A 67 12.60 5.87 10.44
C PRO A 67 12.06 7.27 10.11
N ARG A 68 12.72 7.96 9.19
CA ARG A 68 12.23 9.24 8.65
C ARG A 68 11.35 9.07 7.41
N LEU A 69 11.46 7.93 6.74
CA LEU A 69 10.62 7.50 5.62
C LEU A 69 10.41 5.99 5.73
N SER A 70 9.27 5.52 5.24
CA SER A 70 9.01 4.11 5.02
C SER A 70 8.28 3.92 3.69
N SER A 71 8.36 2.72 3.12
CA SER A 71 7.33 2.25 2.19
C SER A 71 6.07 1.85 2.97
N THR A 72 5.07 1.38 2.23
CA THR A 72 4.03 0.53 2.78
C THR A 72 4.68 -0.67 3.48
N LEU A 73 4.28 -0.91 4.73
CA LEU A 73 4.63 -2.11 5.47
C LEU A 73 3.57 -3.18 5.22
N VAL A 74 4.00 -4.35 4.78
CA VAL A 74 3.14 -5.50 4.52
C VAL A 74 3.05 -6.33 5.79
N TYR A 75 1.84 -6.77 6.11
CA TYR A 75 1.57 -7.67 7.24
C TYR A 75 1.13 -9.01 6.67
N GLU A 76 1.97 -10.02 6.81
CA GLU A 76 1.70 -11.37 6.33
C GLU A 76 1.42 -12.28 7.53
N PRO A 77 0.15 -12.62 7.78
CA PRO A 77 -0.19 -13.51 8.88
C PRO A 77 0.26 -14.94 8.56
N ALA A 78 0.90 -15.58 9.54
CA ALA A 78 1.17 -17.00 9.58
C ALA A 78 0.41 -17.65 10.75
N ILE A 79 0.52 -18.97 10.90
CA ILE A 79 -0.27 -19.74 11.89
C ILE A 79 -0.01 -19.27 13.34
N ALA A 80 1.24 -18.90 13.66
CA ALA A 80 1.65 -18.56 15.03
C ALA A 80 2.09 -17.10 15.20
N ASN A 81 2.42 -16.41 14.12
CA ASN A 81 2.95 -15.05 14.15
C ASN A 81 2.52 -14.25 12.92
N THR A 82 2.80 -12.95 12.92
CA THR A 82 2.66 -12.08 11.75
C THR A 82 4.04 -11.56 11.39
N ASN A 83 4.48 -11.82 10.16
CA ASN A 83 5.66 -11.16 9.61
C ASN A 83 5.26 -9.77 9.14
N VAL A 84 6.05 -8.77 9.51
CA VAL A 84 5.90 -7.39 9.05
C VAL A 84 7.16 -6.98 8.33
N ASP A 85 7.04 -6.59 7.06
CA ASP A 85 8.20 -6.17 6.28
C ASP A 85 7.93 -5.00 5.34
N GLY A 86 9.02 -4.32 4.97
CA GLY A 86 9.03 -3.24 4.01
C GLY A 86 10.36 -2.50 4.04
N TRP A 87 10.40 -1.30 3.47
CA TRP A 87 11.60 -0.48 3.40
C TRP A 87 11.51 0.70 4.34
N VAL A 88 12.61 1.00 5.02
CA VAL A 88 12.72 2.15 5.92
C VAL A 88 13.99 2.93 5.64
N VAL A 89 13.93 4.25 5.80
CA VAL A 89 15.11 5.11 5.79
C VAL A 89 15.37 5.57 7.21
N ILE A 90 16.51 5.16 7.76
CA ILE A 90 17.00 5.58 9.07
C ILE A 90 18.26 6.43 8.83
N GLY A 91 18.21 7.69 9.24
CA GLY A 91 19.23 8.68 8.87
C GLY A 91 19.35 8.85 7.35
N ASP A 92 20.55 8.59 6.81
CA ASP A 92 20.85 8.68 5.37
C ASP A 92 20.87 7.30 4.67
N SER A 93 20.53 6.22 5.37
CA SER A 93 20.59 4.85 4.82
C SER A 93 19.21 4.21 4.69
N MET A 94 19.03 3.44 3.62
CA MET A 94 17.86 2.59 3.42
C MET A 94 18.15 1.17 3.90
N TYR A 95 17.14 0.60 4.55
CA TYR A 95 17.14 -0.75 5.07
C TYR A 95 15.88 -1.47 4.62
N ARG A 96 16.01 -2.76 4.32
CA ARG A 96 14.88 -3.69 4.38
C ARG A 96 14.63 -3.97 5.85
N SER A 97 13.44 -3.62 6.32
CA SER A 97 12.97 -3.89 7.67
C SER A 97 12.13 -5.14 7.64
N SER A 98 12.38 -6.08 8.54
CA SER A 98 11.44 -7.17 8.83
C SER A 98 11.45 -7.54 10.32
N TYR A 99 10.31 -7.91 10.85
CA TYR A 99 10.19 -8.44 12.20
C TYR A 99 8.92 -9.28 12.33
N ASN A 100 8.87 -10.12 13.36
CA ASN A 100 7.69 -10.94 13.65
C ASN A 100 6.98 -10.40 14.88
N THR A 101 5.66 -10.55 14.90
CA THR A 101 4.87 -10.34 16.11
C THR A 101 4.09 -11.60 16.46
N GLY A 102 3.92 -11.85 17.76
CA GLY A 102 2.99 -12.85 18.25
C GLY A 102 1.54 -12.48 17.96
N THR A 103 0.61 -13.34 18.40
CA THR A 103 -0.84 -13.09 18.28
C THR A 103 -1.33 -11.94 19.17
N ASP A 104 -0.53 -11.55 20.15
CA ASP A 104 -0.72 -10.39 21.03
C ASP A 104 -0.06 -9.10 20.50
N PHE A 105 0.50 -9.16 19.29
CA PHE A 105 1.21 -8.07 18.61
C PHE A 105 2.49 -7.62 19.30
N GLN A 106 2.99 -8.40 20.26
CA GLN A 106 4.31 -8.20 20.85
C GLN A 106 5.39 -8.69 19.90
N LEU A 107 6.53 -8.01 19.96
CA LEU A 107 7.69 -8.32 19.13
C LEU A 107 8.26 -9.69 19.50
N GLU A 108 8.45 -10.55 18.49
CA GLU A 108 9.10 -11.85 18.64
C GLU A 108 10.53 -11.79 18.11
N GLY A 109 11.50 -11.89 19.04
CA GLY A 109 12.92 -11.81 18.70
C GLY A 109 13.37 -10.40 18.30
N ALA A 110 14.52 -10.31 17.64
CA ALA A 110 15.09 -9.04 17.23
C ALA A 110 14.61 -8.62 15.83
N PRO A 111 14.22 -7.36 15.60
CA PRO A 111 13.96 -6.82 14.27
C PRO A 111 15.20 -6.93 13.40
N GLN A 112 15.00 -7.26 12.13
CA GLN A 112 16.06 -7.37 11.14
C GLN A 112 16.09 -6.10 10.27
N LEU A 113 17.28 -5.54 10.11
CA LEU A 113 17.55 -4.39 9.26
C LEU A 113 18.68 -4.72 8.29
N GLU A 114 18.32 -5.10 7.07
CA GLU A 114 19.29 -5.37 6.01
C GLU A 114 19.58 -4.08 5.24
N ARG A 115 20.83 -3.61 5.29
CA ARG A 115 21.20 -2.34 4.66
C ARG A 115 21.32 -2.48 3.14
N LEU A 116 20.53 -1.70 2.40
CA LEU A 116 20.65 -1.59 0.94
C LEU A 116 21.77 -0.62 0.55
N GLY A 117 21.84 0.56 1.20
CA GLY A 117 22.81 1.59 0.85
C GLY A 117 22.56 2.95 1.51
N GLY A 118 23.49 3.89 1.29
CA GLY A 118 23.42 5.28 1.78
C GLY A 118 22.85 6.25 0.75
N ARG A 119 22.91 7.56 1.03
CA ARG A 119 22.47 8.68 0.19
C ARG A 119 20.95 8.79 0.03
N TRP A 120 20.20 8.25 0.99
CA TRP A 120 18.75 8.33 1.03
C TRP A 120 18.22 9.58 1.75
N GLY A 121 19.09 10.38 2.37
CA GLY A 121 18.76 11.59 3.13
C GLY A 121 18.12 12.71 2.31
N THR A 122 18.34 12.74 1.00
CA THR A 122 17.72 13.74 0.11
C THR A 122 16.32 13.37 -0.36
N PHE A 123 15.86 12.14 -0.14
CA PHE A 123 14.53 11.69 -0.55
C PHE A 123 13.45 12.22 0.39
N VAL A 124 12.25 12.47 -0.11
CA VAL A 124 11.10 12.96 0.67
C VAL A 124 9.91 12.02 0.62
N ALA A 125 9.91 11.07 -0.32
CA ALA A 125 8.98 9.96 -0.35
C ALA A 125 9.67 8.74 -0.98
N PHE A 126 9.26 7.55 -0.55
CA PHE A 126 9.68 6.28 -1.11
C PHE A 126 8.50 5.31 -1.07
N GLU A 127 8.27 4.58 -2.15
CA GLU A 127 7.33 3.45 -2.16
C GLU A 127 7.83 2.36 -3.12
N ASP A 128 7.48 1.12 -2.84
CA ASP A 128 7.64 0.02 -3.76
C ASP A 128 6.31 -0.65 -4.11
N ALA A 129 6.29 -1.26 -5.28
CA ALA A 129 5.12 -1.86 -5.89
C ALA A 129 5.47 -3.26 -6.33
N GLN A 130 4.85 -4.24 -5.68
CA GLN A 130 5.03 -5.65 -5.97
C GLN A 130 3.74 -6.23 -6.55
N TYR A 131 3.86 -6.96 -7.65
CA TYR A 131 2.78 -7.72 -8.24
C TYR A 131 3.30 -9.10 -8.60
N TRP A 132 2.63 -10.11 -8.06
CA TRP A 132 2.85 -11.50 -8.38
C TRP A 132 1.50 -12.15 -8.65
N ALA A 133 1.40 -12.89 -9.76
CA ALA A 133 0.16 -13.55 -10.17
C ALA A 133 0.33 -15.06 -10.33
N PRO A 134 0.35 -15.84 -9.25
CA PRO A 134 0.29 -17.31 -9.35
C PRO A 134 -0.96 -17.76 -10.14
N PRO A 135 -0.90 -18.80 -10.99
CA PRO A 135 0.25 -19.68 -11.27
C PRO A 135 1.21 -19.14 -12.34
N THR A 136 0.99 -17.93 -12.87
CA THR A 136 1.89 -17.34 -13.87
C THR A 136 3.20 -16.91 -13.21
N SER A 137 4.34 -17.12 -13.89
CA SER A 137 5.65 -16.61 -13.45
C SER A 137 5.80 -15.09 -13.59
N PHE A 138 4.68 -14.38 -13.76
CA PHE A 138 4.70 -12.94 -13.95
C PHE A 138 4.91 -12.25 -12.61
N TYR A 139 6.11 -11.70 -12.48
CA TYR A 139 6.56 -10.92 -11.34
C TYR A 139 6.92 -9.50 -11.80
N ARG A 140 6.41 -8.49 -11.10
CA ARG A 140 6.81 -7.10 -11.28
C ARG A 140 7.08 -6.49 -9.92
N HIS A 141 8.31 -6.03 -9.73
CA HIS A 141 8.70 -5.26 -8.56
C HIS A 141 9.36 -3.96 -9.02
N ASN A 142 8.75 -2.84 -8.69
CA ASN A 142 9.28 -1.51 -8.99
C ASN A 142 9.38 -0.72 -7.70
N ALA A 143 10.47 0.01 -7.53
CA ALA A 143 10.66 0.94 -6.43
C ALA A 143 10.75 2.37 -6.97
N TYR A 144 10.26 3.33 -6.18
CA TYR A 144 10.15 4.73 -6.56
C TYR A 144 10.62 5.61 -5.42
N GLY A 145 11.42 6.62 -5.73
CA GLY A 145 11.91 7.60 -4.75
C GLY A 145 11.74 9.01 -5.27
N LEU A 146 11.00 9.84 -4.55
CA LEU A 146 10.90 11.28 -4.83
C LEU A 146 11.98 12.00 -4.06
N ARG A 147 12.88 12.69 -4.77
CA ARG A 147 13.93 13.51 -4.16
C ARG A 147 13.43 14.93 -3.89
N ASN A 148 14.02 15.59 -2.90
CA ASN A 148 13.67 16.96 -2.50
C ASN A 148 13.85 18.01 -3.62
N ASP A 149 14.54 17.70 -4.71
CA ASP A 149 14.65 18.53 -5.91
C ASP A 149 13.57 18.25 -6.97
N GLY A 150 12.53 17.48 -6.60
CA GLY A 150 11.41 17.12 -7.48
C GLY A 150 11.72 16.03 -8.50
N LYS A 151 12.89 15.38 -8.42
CA LYS A 151 13.23 14.25 -9.29
C LYS A 151 12.67 12.94 -8.74
N LEU A 152 11.87 12.27 -9.55
CA LEU A 152 11.40 10.91 -9.31
C LEU A 152 12.41 9.92 -9.88
N PHE A 153 12.97 9.08 -9.02
CA PHE A 153 13.82 7.96 -9.39
C PHE A 153 12.99 6.68 -9.43
N ARG A 154 13.28 5.82 -10.40
CA ARG A 154 12.62 4.51 -10.54
C ARG A 154 13.65 3.41 -10.64
N TRP A 155 13.38 2.31 -9.94
CA TRP A 155 14.13 1.07 -10.04
C TRP A 155 13.19 -0.09 -10.39
N THR A 156 13.71 -1.06 -11.12
CA THR A 156 13.12 -2.39 -11.25
C THR A 156 13.92 -3.31 -10.36
N VAL A 157 13.24 -4.08 -9.51
CA VAL A 157 13.88 -5.08 -8.65
C VAL A 157 13.67 -6.44 -9.30
N ASP A 158 14.75 -7.16 -9.55
CA ASP A 158 14.66 -8.50 -10.14
C ASP A 158 14.28 -9.56 -9.10
N THR A 159 14.06 -10.80 -9.55
CA THR A 159 13.66 -11.91 -8.69
C THR A 159 14.73 -12.32 -7.67
N LYS A 160 15.96 -11.82 -7.79
CA LYS A 160 17.04 -12.01 -6.82
C LYS A 160 17.14 -10.83 -5.83
N GLY A 161 16.25 -9.85 -5.93
CA GLY A 161 16.26 -8.66 -5.10
C GLY A 161 17.27 -7.59 -5.55
N VAL A 162 17.86 -7.71 -6.74
CA VAL A 162 18.83 -6.72 -7.24
C VAL A 162 18.11 -5.54 -7.88
N TRP A 163 18.53 -4.33 -7.52
CA TRP A 163 17.93 -3.08 -7.96
C TRP A 163 18.59 -2.57 -9.24
N HIS A 164 17.81 -2.45 -10.29
CA HIS A 164 18.23 -1.93 -11.59
C HIS A 164 17.61 -0.56 -11.84
N SER A 165 18.45 0.47 -12.04
CA SER A 165 17.96 1.80 -12.39
C SER A 165 17.14 1.75 -13.68
N SER A 166 15.93 2.30 -13.63
CA SER A 166 14.97 2.33 -14.74
C SER A 166 14.67 3.76 -15.22
N GLY A 167 15.45 4.74 -14.75
CA GLY A 167 15.39 6.15 -15.15
C GLY A 167 15.03 7.11 -14.02
N SER A 168 15.13 8.41 -14.34
CA SER A 168 14.70 9.49 -13.46
C SER A 168 13.94 10.57 -14.24
N TYR A 169 12.85 11.08 -13.69
CA TYR A 169 12.00 12.09 -14.31
C TYR A 169 11.90 13.32 -13.39
N GLY A 170 11.97 14.52 -13.96
CA GLY A 170 11.91 15.77 -13.20
C GLY A 170 10.50 16.35 -13.17
N PHE A 171 9.99 16.62 -11.96
CA PHE A 171 8.77 17.36 -11.75
C PHE A 171 9.05 18.49 -10.75
N SER A 172 9.38 19.69 -11.25
CA SER A 172 9.84 20.82 -10.41
C SER A 172 8.84 21.27 -9.34
N SER A 173 7.58 20.82 -9.39
CA SER A 173 6.52 21.18 -8.44
C SER A 173 5.94 20.03 -7.63
N VAL A 174 6.33 18.77 -7.87
CA VAL A 174 5.69 17.61 -7.20
C VAL A 174 6.28 17.40 -5.81
N LYS A 175 5.42 17.49 -4.79
CA LYS A 175 5.77 17.30 -3.38
C LYS A 175 5.32 15.95 -2.80
N SER A 176 4.50 15.21 -3.55
CA SER A 176 3.90 13.96 -3.09
C SER A 176 3.81 12.95 -4.22
N MET A 177 3.87 11.68 -3.86
CA MET A 177 3.72 10.55 -4.78
C MET A 177 2.64 9.62 -4.22
N ALA A 178 1.80 9.08 -5.10
CA ALA A 178 0.85 8.02 -4.77
C ALA A 178 0.94 6.93 -5.83
N LEU A 179 1.01 5.67 -5.40
CA LEU A 179 0.91 4.52 -6.29
C LEU A 179 -0.56 4.12 -6.44
N ILE A 180 -1.07 4.17 -7.68
CA ILE A 180 -2.44 3.74 -7.98
C ILE A 180 -2.38 2.45 -8.80
N ALA A 181 -2.78 1.34 -8.18
CA ALA A 181 -2.96 0.08 -8.89
C ALA A 181 -4.23 0.16 -9.76
N ARG A 182 -4.13 -0.23 -11.03
CA ARG A 182 -5.30 -0.47 -11.88
C ARG A 182 -5.71 -1.94 -11.75
N PRO A 183 -6.96 -2.25 -11.35
CA PRO A 183 -7.44 -3.62 -11.38
C PRO A 183 -7.43 -4.15 -12.83
N GLY A 184 -7.04 -5.41 -12.99
CA GLY A 184 -7.00 -6.07 -14.29
C GLY A 184 -8.37 -5.99 -14.99
N ARG A 185 -8.37 -5.63 -16.27
CA ARG A 185 -9.58 -5.66 -17.10
C ARG A 185 -10.03 -7.13 -17.18
N LYS A 186 -11.18 -7.48 -16.60
CA LYS A 186 -11.82 -8.78 -16.88
C LYS A 186 -12.07 -8.86 -18.38
N THR A 187 -11.37 -9.76 -19.07
CA THR A 187 -11.78 -10.17 -20.41
C THR A 187 -13.06 -10.98 -20.28
N PRO A 188 -14.14 -10.63 -20.99
CA PRO A 188 -15.33 -11.46 -21.04
C PRO A 188 -14.96 -12.83 -21.64
N SER A 189 -15.42 -13.89 -21.00
CA SER A 189 -15.40 -15.28 -21.50
C SER A 189 -16.40 -15.47 -22.62
#